data_AF-A0A0D3KXU0-F1
#
_entry.id   AF-A0A0D3KXU0-F1
#
_cell.length_a   1.000
_cell.length_b   1.000
_cell.length_c   1.000
_cell.angle_alpha   90.00
_cell.angle_beta   90.00
_cell.angle_gamma   90.00
#
_symmetry.space_group_name_H-M   'P 1'
#
loop_
_entity.id
_entity.type
_entity.pdbx_description
1 polymer ?
#
loop_
_entity_poly.entity_id
_entity_poly.type
_entity_poly.pdbx_seq_one_letter_code
_entity_poly.pdbx_strand_id
1 'polypeptide(L)'
;MLSKRACFEKSLPCTAAPTQPVTDLGVDESKLEAWFAWYKSHWLALEPERRSRGVRPIRSGPAVHASRSGPKACIILFAVQHARLARASAAKKLKNWRKHGGGDLEPVLASGAVALLDAQWIISHAEAGGVLAHRQALPKEAFLSLADLAEATDEDDFPVAALSYPWLTKDHPDPRGANLSRVARALKALLTDSHFAHSPLTRLGVFWDFGSLHQHPDPAHGVERTEEQNALFKQGLGCLGTLYSNPQIFVLRLTSFPDGHNAEDQAEGTNVATYFDRGWCFCENSWASLTKDGRLSLDLGKMRDGVEYDWGSLTDDCTQDGGRRPPLLPSAFAAELESKSFTNGKDDKPLEQFGKVTVLIYGDLGWGDAEVAQLAEVLASGAAPRLEKLWLNYNQIGDEGCKALAAALGKEGAVPRLETLSLVGNKIGDEGCKALAAAIGKEGTAPRLETLYLEGNQIGEEGCKALAAPSLKARDEPLAARPSPAQCSSRLPSRADAPVLRAQMLRVVGWENKVQPELAAVCEERGIDV
;
A
#
# COMPACT_ATOMS: atom_id res chain seq x y z
N MET A 1 -26.83 -33.14 -60.66
CA MET A 1 -26.92 -34.54 -61.12
C MET A 1 -25.78 -34.71 -62.12
N LEU A 2 -24.66 -35.42 -61.93
CA LEU A 2 -24.32 -36.68 -61.25
C LEU A 2 -22.92 -36.48 -60.59
N SER A 3 -22.65 -36.82 -59.33
CA SER A 3 -22.47 -38.17 -58.74
C SER A 3 -21.38 -38.98 -59.45
N LYS A 4 -20.12 -39.05 -58.97
CA LYS A 4 -19.53 -39.80 -57.83
C LYS A 4 -18.61 -40.95 -58.33
N ARG A 5 -17.39 -40.98 -57.74
CA ARG A 5 -16.55 -42.13 -57.27
C ARG A 5 -16.05 -43.15 -58.32
N ALA A 6 -14.86 -43.74 -58.24
CA ALA A 6 -14.02 -44.07 -57.08
C ALA A 6 -12.51 -44.27 -57.40
N CYS A 7 -11.70 -44.01 -56.36
CA CYS A 7 -10.42 -44.60 -55.90
C CYS A 7 -9.45 -45.33 -56.85
N PHE A 8 -8.16 -44.96 -56.80
CA PHE A 8 -7.04 -45.92 -56.67
C PHE A 8 -5.76 -45.25 -56.08
N GLU A 9 -5.27 -45.87 -54.99
CA GLU A 9 -3.88 -46.04 -54.47
C GLU A 9 -2.86 -44.92 -54.12
N LYS A 10 -2.49 -44.95 -52.82
CA LYS A 10 -1.14 -45.05 -52.19
C LYS A 10 -0.07 -43.94 -52.30
N SER A 11 0.15 -43.30 -51.13
CA SER A 11 1.41 -42.97 -50.42
C SER A 11 2.47 -42.00 -50.99
N LEU A 12 2.56 -40.81 -50.34
CA LEU A 12 3.72 -39.98 -49.85
C LEU A 12 4.92 -39.66 -50.79
N PRO A 13 5.77 -38.61 -50.58
CA PRO A 13 6.00 -37.81 -49.35
C PRO A 13 6.23 -36.26 -49.51
N CYS A 14 6.32 -35.60 -48.34
CA CYS A 14 7.09 -34.39 -47.95
C CYS A 14 7.41 -33.28 -48.98
N THR A 15 6.96 -32.04 -48.71
CA THR A 15 7.77 -30.92 -48.15
C THR A 15 6.98 -29.60 -48.21
N ALA A 16 7.22 -28.73 -47.23
CA ALA A 16 6.43 -27.56 -46.87
C ALA A 16 6.81 -26.25 -47.59
N ALA A 17 5.81 -25.41 -47.89
CA ALA A 17 5.77 -23.92 -47.88
C ALA A 17 4.64 -23.41 -48.83
N PRO A 18 4.16 -22.15 -48.78
CA PRO A 18 4.08 -21.16 -47.69
C PRO A 18 2.65 -20.58 -47.52
N THR A 19 2.33 -20.06 -46.33
CA THR A 19 1.09 -19.32 -46.04
C THR A 19 1.27 -17.80 -46.13
N GLN A 20 0.18 -17.15 -46.54
CA GLN A 20 0.00 -15.77 -47.00
C GLN A 20 0.27 -14.64 -45.97
N PRO A 21 0.42 -13.38 -46.43
CA PRO A 21 0.59 -12.22 -45.54
C PRO A 21 -0.76 -11.76 -44.96
N VAL A 22 -0.76 -11.40 -43.67
CA VAL A 22 -1.87 -10.72 -43.00
C VAL A 22 -1.55 -9.23 -42.93
N THR A 23 -2.15 -8.44 -43.82
CA THR A 23 -2.26 -6.99 -43.69
C THR A 23 -3.67 -6.68 -43.19
N ASP A 24 -3.82 -6.40 -41.89
CA ASP A 24 -4.93 -5.60 -41.38
C ASP A 24 -4.65 -5.14 -39.94
N LEU A 25 -3.85 -4.08 -39.81
CA LEU A 25 -3.85 -3.26 -38.60
C LEU A 25 -4.71 -2.06 -38.96
N GLY A 26 -5.98 -2.07 -38.56
CA GLY A 26 -6.95 -1.00 -38.73
C GLY A 26 -6.54 0.28 -38.01
N VAL A 27 -5.47 0.90 -38.49
CA VAL A 27 -5.05 2.24 -38.11
C VAL A 27 -5.73 3.18 -39.07
N ASP A 28 -6.64 3.99 -38.53
CA ASP A 28 -7.32 5.07 -39.24
C ASP A 28 -6.27 6.02 -39.86
N GLU A 29 -6.11 5.96 -41.18
CA GLU A 29 -5.12 6.74 -41.95
C GLU A 29 -5.27 8.25 -41.70
N SER A 30 -6.48 8.72 -41.38
CA SER A 30 -6.73 10.13 -41.08
C SER A 30 -6.08 10.61 -39.77
N LYS A 31 -5.95 9.73 -38.78
CA LYS A 31 -5.28 10.03 -37.49
C LYS A 31 -3.77 10.01 -37.62
N LEU A 32 -3.23 9.15 -38.49
CA LEU A 32 -1.82 9.15 -38.87
C LEU A 32 -1.45 10.44 -39.62
N GLU A 33 -2.28 10.87 -40.58
CA GLU A 33 -2.11 12.14 -41.31
C GLU A 33 -2.13 13.36 -40.36
N ALA A 34 -3.06 13.40 -39.40
CA ALA A 34 -3.13 14.45 -38.39
C ALA A 34 -1.89 14.46 -37.46
N TRP A 35 -1.42 13.29 -37.04
CA TRP A 35 -0.18 13.15 -36.27
C TRP A 35 1.05 13.56 -37.09
N PHE A 36 1.10 13.22 -38.38
CA PHE A 36 2.15 13.66 -39.31
C PHE A 36 2.17 15.17 -39.52
N ALA A 37 1.00 15.81 -39.60
CA ALA A 37 0.88 17.27 -39.73
C ALA A 37 1.34 17.98 -38.45
N TRP A 38 0.98 17.46 -37.27
CA TRP A 38 1.44 17.96 -35.98
C TRP A 38 2.95 17.76 -35.77
N TYR A 39 3.48 16.57 -36.09
CA TYR A 39 4.90 16.26 -35.96
C TYR A 39 5.77 17.11 -36.90
N LYS A 40 5.34 17.32 -38.16
CA LYS A 40 6.04 18.22 -39.08
C LYS A 40 6.06 19.67 -38.58
N SER A 41 4.95 20.17 -38.03
CA SER A 41 4.88 21.56 -37.57
C SER A 41 5.70 21.80 -36.29
N HIS A 42 5.80 20.81 -35.40
CA HIS A 42 6.50 20.95 -34.12
C HIS A 42 7.97 20.53 -34.17
N TRP A 43 8.33 19.52 -34.97
CA TRP A 43 9.71 19.04 -35.06
C TRP A 43 10.61 19.96 -35.90
N LEU A 44 10.10 20.51 -37.02
CA LEU A 44 10.85 21.47 -37.85
C LEU A 44 11.02 22.83 -37.16
N ALA A 45 10.16 23.19 -36.20
CA ALA A 45 10.30 24.40 -35.40
C ALA A 45 11.46 24.35 -34.40
N LEU A 46 11.97 23.16 -34.06
CA LEU A 46 13.03 22.95 -33.07
C LEU A 46 14.43 22.77 -33.69
N GLU A 47 14.57 22.81 -35.02
CA GLU A 47 15.85 22.67 -35.71
C GLU A 47 16.82 23.86 -35.54
N PRO A 48 16.39 25.14 -35.44
CA PRO A 48 17.31 26.24 -35.22
C PRO A 48 17.97 26.22 -33.83
N GLU A 49 17.27 25.75 -32.79
CA GLU A 49 17.75 25.75 -31.40
C GLU A 49 18.72 24.59 -31.07
N ARG A 50 18.68 23.49 -31.83
CA ARG A 50 19.58 22.34 -31.59
C ARG A 50 20.99 22.55 -32.15
N ARG A 51 21.17 23.42 -33.15
CA ARG A 51 22.50 23.77 -33.68
C ARG A 51 23.32 24.67 -32.74
N SER A 52 22.67 25.43 -31.85
CA SER A 52 23.38 26.31 -30.91
C SER A 52 23.89 25.59 -29.64
N ARG A 53 23.39 24.40 -29.32
CA ARG A 53 23.73 23.66 -28.08
C ARG A 53 24.72 22.50 -28.23
N GLY A 54 25.36 22.34 -29.40
CA GLY A 54 26.51 21.44 -29.55
C GLY A 54 26.26 19.94 -29.26
N VAL A 55 25.01 19.48 -29.31
CA VAL A 55 24.66 18.06 -29.08
C VAL A 55 25.12 17.24 -30.29
N ARG A 56 26.15 16.42 -30.12
CA ARG A 56 26.58 15.47 -31.17
C ARG A 56 25.55 14.34 -31.33
N PRO A 57 25.27 13.85 -32.55
CA PRO A 57 24.39 12.71 -32.74
C PRO A 57 25.04 11.44 -32.16
N ILE A 58 24.21 10.62 -31.50
CA ILE A 58 24.59 9.30 -31.00
C ILE A 58 25.05 8.43 -32.18
N ARG A 59 26.27 7.87 -32.11
CA ARG A 59 26.81 6.92 -33.08
C ARG A 59 26.02 5.60 -32.99
N SER A 60 25.21 5.32 -34.00
CA SER A 60 24.62 4.00 -34.25
C SER A 60 25.66 3.06 -34.89
N GLY A 61 25.81 1.84 -34.36
CA GLY A 61 26.39 0.71 -35.10
C GLY A 61 25.34 -0.38 -35.37
N PRO A 62 25.71 -1.49 -36.04
CA PRO A 62 26.21 -1.53 -37.41
C PRO A 62 25.06 -1.44 -38.43
N ALA A 63 25.39 -0.97 -39.64
CA ALA A 63 24.48 -0.69 -40.73
C ALA A 63 23.62 -1.90 -41.15
N VAL A 64 22.32 -1.84 -40.82
CA VAL A 64 21.31 -2.61 -41.54
C VAL A 64 21.22 -2.03 -42.95
N HIS A 65 21.46 -2.85 -43.97
CA HIS A 65 21.34 -2.50 -45.37
C HIS A 65 19.98 -1.85 -45.68
N ALA A 66 19.97 -0.52 -45.76
CA ALA A 66 18.87 0.26 -46.31
C ALA A 66 18.87 0.09 -47.83
N SER A 67 18.37 -1.03 -48.32
CA SER A 67 18.07 -1.21 -49.74
C SER A 67 16.55 -1.22 -49.91
N ARG A 68 16.05 -0.21 -50.64
CA ARG A 68 14.67 -0.04 -51.15
C ARG A 68 13.53 0.29 -50.18
N SER A 69 13.77 1.08 -49.14
CA SER A 69 12.67 1.68 -48.39
C SER A 69 12.97 3.16 -48.10
N GLY A 70 12.20 4.05 -48.73
CA GLY A 70 12.43 5.50 -48.67
C GLY A 70 12.26 6.08 -47.25
N PRO A 71 12.47 7.41 -47.06
CA PRO A 71 12.44 8.08 -45.74
C PRO A 71 11.18 7.76 -44.91
N LYS A 72 10.06 7.51 -45.57
CA LYS A 72 8.79 7.09 -44.95
C LYS A 72 8.91 5.77 -44.19
N ALA A 73 9.66 4.79 -44.70
CA ALA A 73 9.80 3.48 -44.05
C ALA A 73 10.68 3.54 -42.80
N CYS A 74 11.75 4.35 -42.80
CA CYS A 74 12.55 4.60 -41.60
C CYS A 74 11.73 5.31 -40.51
N ILE A 75 10.88 6.27 -40.88
CA ILE A 75 9.99 6.97 -39.93
C ILE A 75 8.94 6.01 -39.36
N ILE A 76 8.33 5.15 -40.19
CA ILE A 76 7.37 4.14 -39.73
C ILE A 76 8.03 3.16 -38.76
N LEU A 77 9.25 2.67 -39.06
CA LEU A 77 9.98 1.78 -38.16
C LEU A 77 10.30 2.46 -36.83
N PHE A 78 10.71 3.73 -36.85
CA PHE A 78 11.00 4.51 -35.64
C PHE A 78 9.73 4.75 -34.81
N ALA A 79 8.61 5.10 -35.45
CA ALA A 79 7.31 5.27 -34.79
C ALA A 79 6.81 3.95 -34.18
N VAL A 80 6.94 2.83 -34.89
CA VAL A 80 6.60 1.50 -34.36
C VAL A 80 7.49 1.13 -33.18
N GLN A 81 8.78 1.43 -33.24
CA GLN A 81 9.70 1.17 -32.13
C GLN A 81 9.37 2.02 -30.90
N HIS A 82 9.10 3.32 -31.08
CA HIS A 82 8.65 4.20 -30.00
C HIS A 82 7.32 3.74 -29.39
N ALA A 83 6.35 3.36 -30.22
CA ALA A 83 5.07 2.83 -29.75
C ALA A 83 5.24 1.51 -28.96
N ARG A 84 6.18 0.64 -29.36
CA ARG A 84 6.54 -0.58 -28.61
C ARG A 84 7.16 -0.26 -27.26
N LEU A 85 8.12 0.67 -27.21
CA LEU A 85 8.76 1.09 -25.96
C LEU A 85 7.77 1.76 -25.00
N ALA A 86 6.90 2.63 -25.52
CA ALA A 86 5.84 3.27 -24.73
C ALA A 86 4.87 2.24 -24.13
N ARG A 87 4.44 1.24 -24.93
CA ARG A 87 3.59 0.14 -24.43
C ARG A 87 4.28 -0.70 -23.36
N ALA A 88 5.57 -0.99 -23.52
CA ALA A 88 6.34 -1.73 -22.52
C ALA A 88 6.47 -0.94 -21.21
N SER A 89 6.69 0.38 -21.30
CA SER A 89 6.70 1.29 -20.15
C SER A 89 5.36 1.32 -19.43
N ALA A 90 4.26 1.55 -20.16
CA ALA A 90 2.91 1.56 -19.59
C ALA A 90 2.53 0.23 -18.92
N ALA A 91 2.96 -0.91 -19.50
CA ALA A 91 2.74 -2.22 -18.89
C ALA A 91 3.53 -2.38 -17.57
N LYS A 92 4.76 -1.84 -17.49
CA LYS A 92 5.55 -1.82 -16.24
C LYS A 92 4.86 -0.96 -15.18
N LYS A 93 4.43 0.24 -15.56
CA LYS A 93 3.69 1.20 -14.71
C LYS A 93 2.41 0.58 -14.14
N LEU A 94 1.59 -0.05 -14.99
CA LEU A 94 0.38 -0.75 -14.55
C LEU A 94 0.68 -1.96 -13.64
N LYS A 95 1.80 -2.67 -13.88
CA LYS A 95 2.23 -3.75 -12.99
C LYS A 95 2.60 -3.20 -11.60
N ASN A 96 3.27 -2.05 -11.53
CA ASN A 96 3.59 -1.40 -10.27
C ASN A 96 2.32 -0.90 -9.55
N TRP A 97 1.38 -0.30 -10.28
CA TRP A 97 0.04 0.06 -9.76
C TRP A 97 -0.62 -1.12 -9.03
N ARG A 98 -0.64 -2.30 -9.66
CA ARG A 98 -1.22 -3.50 -9.07
C ARG A 98 -0.40 -4.07 -7.91
N LYS A 99 0.94 -4.02 -8.00
CA LYS A 99 1.86 -4.42 -6.91
C LYS A 99 1.55 -3.65 -5.63
N HIS A 100 1.23 -2.37 -5.76
CA HIS A 100 0.94 -1.46 -4.64
C HIS A 100 -0.52 -1.51 -4.16
N GLY A 101 -1.31 -2.46 -4.64
CA GLY A 101 -2.71 -2.64 -4.26
C GLY A 101 -3.72 -1.82 -5.07
N GLY A 102 -3.28 -1.12 -6.11
CA GLY A 102 -4.18 -0.41 -7.03
C GLY A 102 -5.17 -1.31 -7.76
N GLY A 103 -4.86 -2.61 -7.88
CA GLY A 103 -5.79 -3.61 -8.43
C GLY A 103 -7.10 -3.73 -7.65
N ASP A 104 -7.08 -3.48 -6.33
CA ASP A 104 -8.29 -3.49 -5.49
C ASP A 104 -9.15 -2.23 -5.71
N LEU A 105 -8.57 -1.16 -6.28
CA LEU A 105 -9.27 0.07 -6.63
C LEU A 105 -9.79 0.08 -8.07
N GLU A 106 -9.20 -0.71 -8.97
CA GLU A 106 -9.60 -0.77 -10.39
C GLU A 106 -11.12 -0.97 -10.58
N PRO A 107 -11.83 -1.86 -9.87
CA PRO A 107 -13.28 -2.06 -10.07
C PRO A 107 -14.12 -0.83 -9.71
N VAL A 108 -13.77 -0.11 -8.64
CA VAL A 108 -14.53 1.07 -8.18
C VAL A 108 -14.21 2.31 -9.01
N LEU A 109 -13.00 2.40 -9.54
CA LEU A 109 -12.61 3.45 -10.50
C LEU A 109 -13.28 3.21 -11.87
N ALA A 110 -13.26 1.97 -12.37
CA ALA A 110 -13.82 1.62 -13.68
C ALA A 110 -15.35 1.75 -13.74
N SER A 111 -16.04 1.41 -12.65
CA SER A 111 -17.50 1.61 -12.52
C SER A 111 -17.90 3.07 -12.32
N GLY A 112 -16.96 3.95 -11.98
CA GLY A 112 -17.26 5.31 -11.56
C GLY A 112 -17.90 5.38 -10.16
N ALA A 113 -17.83 4.31 -9.35
CA ALA A 113 -18.25 4.37 -7.95
C ALA A 113 -17.40 5.38 -7.18
N VAL A 114 -16.09 5.41 -7.45
CA VAL A 114 -15.12 6.37 -6.90
C VAL A 114 -14.49 7.18 -8.02
N ALA A 115 -14.30 8.48 -7.79
CA ALA A 115 -13.45 9.34 -8.61
C ALA A 115 -12.37 9.99 -7.73
N LEU A 116 -11.11 9.95 -8.16
CA LEU A 116 -10.01 10.61 -7.44
C LEU A 116 -9.77 11.99 -8.02
N LEU A 117 -9.74 13.00 -7.16
CA LEU A 117 -9.48 14.37 -7.58
C LEU A 117 -7.99 14.56 -7.89
N ASP A 118 -7.67 15.36 -8.90
CA ASP A 118 -6.30 15.77 -9.17
C ASP A 118 -5.84 16.75 -8.09
N ALA A 119 -4.77 16.40 -7.36
CA ALA A 119 -4.17 17.28 -6.36
C ALA A 119 -3.78 18.65 -6.94
N GLN A 120 -3.32 18.71 -8.20
CA GLN A 120 -2.96 19.98 -8.84
C GLN A 120 -4.20 20.85 -9.10
N TRP A 121 -5.34 20.22 -9.42
CA TRP A 121 -6.61 20.92 -9.56
C TRP A 121 -7.10 21.44 -8.20
N ILE A 122 -7.02 20.62 -7.14
CA ILE A 122 -7.37 21.03 -5.77
C ILE A 122 -6.57 22.28 -5.36
N ILE A 123 -5.26 22.26 -5.57
CA ILE A 123 -4.36 23.38 -5.25
C ILE A 123 -4.80 24.65 -5.99
N SER A 124 -4.97 24.55 -7.31
CA SER A 124 -5.36 25.69 -8.15
C SER A 124 -6.73 26.26 -7.77
N HIS A 125 -7.69 25.38 -7.43
CA HIS A 125 -9.03 25.77 -7.00
C HIS A 125 -9.02 26.47 -5.65
N ALA A 126 -8.20 25.99 -4.70
CA ALA A 126 -8.02 26.60 -3.39
C ALA A 126 -7.34 27.99 -3.48
N GLU A 127 -6.29 28.12 -4.30
CA GLU A 127 -5.57 29.38 -4.52
C GLU A 127 -6.45 30.45 -5.19
N ALA A 128 -7.44 30.03 -5.99
CA ALA A 128 -8.45 30.90 -6.54
C ALA A 128 -9.54 31.33 -5.53
N GLY A 129 -9.45 30.89 -4.26
CA GLY A 129 -10.45 31.16 -3.22
C GLY A 129 -11.74 30.34 -3.40
N GLY A 130 -11.66 29.21 -4.10
CA GLY A 130 -12.80 28.34 -4.35
C GLY A 130 -13.29 27.61 -3.11
N VAL A 131 -14.51 27.08 -3.19
CA VAL A 131 -15.06 26.09 -2.25
C VAL A 131 -15.30 24.80 -3.04
N LEU A 132 -14.96 23.66 -2.45
CA LEU A 132 -15.15 22.37 -3.12
C LEU A 132 -16.64 22.08 -3.28
N ALA A 133 -17.12 21.91 -4.50
CA ALA A 133 -18.50 21.50 -4.75
C ALA A 133 -18.64 19.96 -4.64
N HIS A 134 -19.88 19.48 -4.52
CA HIS A 134 -20.16 18.04 -4.54
C HIS A 134 -19.74 17.44 -5.89
N ARG A 135 -19.38 16.15 -5.90
CA ARG A 135 -18.84 15.42 -7.06
C ARG A 135 -19.50 15.76 -8.41
N GLN A 136 -20.82 15.73 -8.48
CA GLN A 136 -21.56 15.91 -9.74
C GLN A 136 -21.46 17.33 -10.33
N ALA A 137 -21.12 18.33 -9.52
CA ALA A 137 -20.93 19.71 -9.95
C ALA A 137 -19.48 20.03 -10.36
N LEU A 138 -18.54 19.12 -10.10
CA LEU A 138 -17.13 19.34 -10.44
C LEU A 138 -16.87 19.12 -11.95
N PRO A 139 -15.96 19.91 -12.55
CA PRO A 139 -15.58 19.75 -13.95
C PRO A 139 -14.82 18.45 -14.16
N LYS A 140 -14.78 17.92 -15.39
CA LYS A 140 -14.12 16.64 -15.69
C LYS A 140 -12.62 16.68 -15.43
N GLU A 141 -12.02 17.85 -15.62
CA GLU A 141 -10.61 18.15 -15.41
C GLU A 141 -10.21 18.09 -13.93
N ALA A 142 -11.19 18.08 -13.01
CA ALA A 142 -10.92 17.90 -11.58
C ALA A 142 -10.49 16.47 -11.21
N PHE A 143 -10.61 15.50 -12.13
CA PHE A 143 -10.42 14.08 -11.83
C PHE A 143 -9.29 13.45 -12.63
N LEU A 144 -8.59 12.51 -12.00
CA LEU A 144 -7.59 11.66 -12.64
C LEU A 144 -8.21 10.39 -13.21
N SER A 145 -7.75 9.96 -14.38
CA SER A 145 -8.07 8.65 -14.92
C SER A 145 -7.17 7.56 -14.33
N LEU A 146 -7.59 6.29 -14.46
CA LEU A 146 -6.73 5.15 -14.13
C LEU A 146 -5.40 5.18 -14.89
N ALA A 147 -5.40 5.67 -16.14
CA ALA A 147 -4.19 5.79 -16.93
C ALA A 147 -3.22 6.83 -16.34
N ASP A 148 -3.75 7.96 -15.86
CA ASP A 148 -2.95 9.00 -15.19
C ASP A 148 -2.31 8.47 -13.90
N LEU A 149 -3.10 7.74 -13.09
CA LEU A 149 -2.64 7.15 -11.84
C LEU A 149 -1.59 6.05 -12.07
N ALA A 150 -1.84 5.17 -13.05
CA ALA A 150 -0.89 4.11 -13.40
C ALA A 150 0.42 4.71 -13.92
N GLU A 151 0.36 5.71 -14.79
CA GLU A 151 1.56 6.37 -15.32
C GLU A 151 2.37 7.08 -14.22
N ALA A 152 1.70 7.70 -13.25
CA ALA A 152 2.33 8.34 -12.09
C ALA A 152 2.88 7.35 -11.05
N THR A 153 2.62 6.04 -11.20
CA THR A 153 3.07 5.02 -10.24
C THR A 153 4.49 4.55 -10.54
N ASP A 154 5.36 4.48 -9.54
CA ASP A 154 6.72 3.97 -9.68
C ASP A 154 7.00 2.79 -8.74
N GLU A 155 8.26 2.35 -8.65
CA GLU A 155 8.61 1.14 -7.87
C GLU A 155 8.35 1.31 -6.37
N ASP A 156 8.44 2.55 -5.88
CA ASP A 156 8.27 2.92 -4.47
C ASP A 156 7.05 3.84 -4.24
N ASP A 157 6.64 4.60 -5.26
CA ASP A 157 5.55 5.56 -5.19
C ASP A 157 4.18 4.97 -5.54
N PHE A 158 3.17 5.29 -4.74
CA PHE A 158 1.76 5.02 -5.04
C PHE A 158 0.96 6.34 -4.99
N PRO A 159 0.50 6.87 -6.14
CA PRO A 159 0.00 8.25 -6.25
C PRO A 159 -1.47 8.38 -5.82
N VAL A 160 -1.78 7.92 -4.60
CA VAL A 160 -3.12 7.99 -4.03
C VAL A 160 -3.05 8.50 -2.59
N ALA A 161 -3.89 9.49 -2.28
CA ALA A 161 -4.15 9.98 -0.94
C ALA A 161 -5.64 9.84 -0.60
N ALA A 162 -5.98 9.73 0.68
CA ALA A 162 -7.33 9.74 1.19
C ALA A 162 -7.45 10.74 2.36
N LEU A 163 -8.51 11.55 2.35
CA LEU A 163 -8.76 12.56 3.35
C LEU A 163 -9.78 12.05 4.38
N SER A 164 -9.38 11.99 5.65
CA SER A 164 -10.26 11.71 6.77
C SER A 164 -10.53 13.00 7.54
N TYR A 165 -11.81 13.37 7.68
CA TYR A 165 -12.15 14.69 8.20
C TYR A 165 -13.60 14.76 8.73
N PRO A 166 -13.90 15.69 9.65
CA PRO A 166 -15.24 15.92 10.14
C PRO A 166 -16.03 16.84 9.20
N TRP A 167 -17.27 16.47 8.87
CA TRP A 167 -18.19 17.40 8.21
C TRP A 167 -18.52 18.58 9.12
N LEU A 168 -18.29 19.80 8.63
CA LEU A 168 -18.53 21.05 9.38
C LEU A 168 -20.00 21.45 9.45
N THR A 169 -20.84 21.06 8.49
CA THR A 169 -22.30 21.25 8.55
C THR A 169 -23.00 19.99 8.04
N LYS A 170 -24.33 19.93 8.19
CA LYS A 170 -25.15 18.82 7.65
C LYS A 170 -25.06 18.74 6.12
N ASP A 171 -25.03 19.90 5.47
CA ASP A 171 -25.15 19.99 4.01
C ASP A 171 -23.81 20.12 3.30
N HIS A 172 -22.75 20.55 4.01
CA HIS A 172 -21.45 20.79 3.39
C HIS A 172 -20.28 20.48 4.35
N PRO A 173 -19.24 19.75 3.89
CA PRO A 173 -18.09 19.42 4.71
C PRO A 173 -17.21 20.61 5.06
N ASP A 174 -17.05 21.57 4.14
CA ASP A 174 -16.19 22.76 4.30
C ASP A 174 -16.79 24.00 3.62
N PRO A 175 -17.87 24.61 4.15
CA PRO A 175 -18.63 25.65 3.44
C PRO A 175 -17.85 26.95 3.20
N ARG A 176 -16.74 27.16 3.92
CA ARG A 176 -15.88 28.36 3.78
C ARG A 176 -14.60 28.09 3.00
N GLY A 177 -14.30 26.84 2.63
CA GLY A 177 -13.08 26.46 1.90
C GLY A 177 -11.80 26.48 2.76
N ALA A 178 -11.91 26.58 4.09
CA ALA A 178 -10.75 26.71 4.96
C ALA A 178 -9.96 25.39 5.08
N ASN A 179 -10.66 24.25 5.14
CA ASN A 179 -10.01 22.94 5.07
C ASN A 179 -9.44 22.70 3.67
N LEU A 180 -10.10 23.15 2.62
CA LEU A 180 -9.58 23.10 1.25
C LEU A 180 -8.24 23.83 1.12
N SER A 181 -8.10 25.04 1.65
CA SER A 181 -6.83 25.76 1.67
C SER A 181 -5.74 25.04 2.48
N ARG A 182 -6.11 24.45 3.63
CA ARG A 182 -5.17 23.67 4.46
C ARG A 182 -4.68 22.41 3.73
N VAL A 183 -5.60 21.65 3.12
CA VAL A 183 -5.29 20.46 2.32
C VAL A 183 -4.43 20.83 1.11
N ALA A 184 -4.74 21.93 0.41
CA ALA A 184 -3.95 22.40 -0.73
C ALA A 184 -2.48 22.67 -0.36
N ARG A 185 -2.21 23.33 0.78
CA ARG A 185 -0.83 23.53 1.27
C ARG A 185 -0.10 22.22 1.52
N ALA A 186 -0.78 21.24 2.14
CA ALA A 186 -0.20 19.92 2.35
C ALA A 186 0.08 19.19 1.03
N LEU A 187 -0.87 19.19 0.08
CA LEU A 187 -0.70 18.56 -1.23
C LEU A 187 0.45 19.19 -2.02
N LYS A 188 0.64 20.51 -1.92
CA LYS A 188 1.77 21.21 -2.53
C LYS A 188 3.10 20.72 -1.97
N ALA A 189 3.21 20.57 -0.65
CA ALA A 189 4.40 19.99 -0.02
C ALA A 189 4.68 18.55 -0.49
N LEU A 190 3.62 17.73 -0.67
CA LEU A 190 3.74 16.37 -1.22
C LEU A 190 4.22 16.34 -2.68
N LEU A 191 3.77 17.29 -3.51
CA LEU A 191 4.14 17.32 -4.94
C LEU A 191 5.49 17.99 -5.23
N THR A 192 6.00 18.81 -4.31
CA THR A 192 7.19 19.64 -4.55
C THR A 192 8.49 18.90 -4.28
N ASP A 193 8.48 17.89 -3.40
CA ASP A 193 9.69 17.18 -2.97
C ASP A 193 9.65 15.70 -3.37
N SER A 194 10.80 15.16 -3.78
CA SER A 194 10.91 13.73 -4.11
C SER A 194 10.97 12.91 -2.83
N HIS A 195 9.82 12.42 -2.39
CA HIS A 195 9.66 11.52 -1.22
C HIS A 195 10.61 10.32 -1.23
N PHE A 196 10.97 9.84 -2.43
CA PHE A 196 11.82 8.67 -2.64
C PHE A 196 13.01 9.07 -3.51
N ALA A 197 14.16 8.46 -3.24
CA ALA A 197 15.47 8.82 -3.76
C ALA A 197 15.62 8.90 -5.30
N HIS A 198 14.57 8.67 -6.10
CA HIS A 198 14.64 8.40 -7.53
C HIS A 198 13.70 9.22 -8.44
N SER A 199 12.64 9.90 -7.97
CA SER A 199 11.86 10.90 -8.76
C SER A 199 10.80 11.64 -7.91
N PRO A 200 10.43 12.89 -8.25
CA PRO A 200 9.31 13.59 -7.62
C PRO A 200 7.95 12.98 -8.01
N LEU A 201 7.00 12.97 -7.07
CA LEU A 201 5.64 12.52 -7.32
C LEU A 201 4.95 13.51 -8.29
N THR A 202 4.84 13.13 -9.56
CA THR A 202 4.39 14.07 -10.60
C THR A 202 2.87 14.32 -10.60
N ARG A 203 2.07 13.37 -10.10
CA ARG A 203 0.62 13.49 -9.94
C ARG A 203 0.17 12.70 -8.72
N LEU A 204 -0.90 13.16 -8.08
CA LEU A 204 -1.51 12.55 -6.91
C LEU A 204 -3.03 12.58 -7.02
N GLY A 205 -3.66 11.42 -6.93
CA GLY A 205 -5.12 11.30 -6.84
C GLY A 205 -5.59 11.37 -5.40
N VAL A 206 -6.51 12.28 -5.09
CA VAL A 206 -7.04 12.49 -3.74
C VAL A 206 -8.45 11.93 -3.66
N PHE A 207 -8.65 10.95 -2.78
CA PHE A 207 -9.96 10.53 -2.34
C PHE A 207 -10.46 11.51 -1.27
N TRP A 208 -11.46 12.29 -1.65
CA TRP A 208 -12.19 13.19 -0.76
C TRP A 208 -13.66 12.84 -0.91
N ASP A 209 -14.22 12.04 0.00
CA ASP A 209 -15.59 11.47 -0.08
C ASP A 209 -16.65 12.39 -0.72
N PHE A 210 -16.70 13.69 -0.38
CA PHE A 210 -17.63 14.68 -0.92
C PHE A 210 -17.45 14.94 -2.43
N GLY A 211 -16.21 14.99 -2.90
CA GLY A 211 -15.86 15.11 -4.32
C GLY A 211 -15.68 13.76 -5.02
N SER A 212 -15.47 12.67 -4.28
CA SER A 212 -15.11 11.35 -4.80
C SER A 212 -16.27 10.38 -4.90
N LEU A 213 -17.29 10.51 -4.06
CA LEU A 213 -18.49 9.68 -4.05
C LEU A 213 -19.71 10.47 -4.55
N HIS A 214 -20.73 9.77 -5.04
CA HIS A 214 -21.98 10.41 -5.42
C HIS A 214 -22.70 10.96 -4.19
N GLN A 215 -22.97 12.27 -4.19
CA GLN A 215 -23.67 12.97 -3.11
C GLN A 215 -25.14 13.22 -3.48
N HIS A 216 -25.97 13.53 -2.49
CA HIS A 216 -27.28 14.13 -2.76
C HIS A 216 -27.06 15.54 -3.34
N PRO A 217 -27.52 15.84 -4.57
CA PRO A 217 -27.18 17.10 -5.24
C PRO A 217 -27.69 18.34 -4.52
N ASP A 218 -28.90 18.27 -3.97
CA ASP A 218 -29.52 19.38 -3.24
C ASP A 218 -30.56 18.85 -2.22
N PRO A 219 -30.09 18.27 -1.11
CA PRO A 219 -30.96 17.68 -0.10
C PRO A 219 -31.88 18.71 0.59
N ALA A 220 -31.47 19.98 0.64
CA ALA A 220 -32.26 21.06 1.22
C ALA A 220 -33.56 21.30 0.43
N HIS A 221 -33.54 21.07 -0.89
CA HIS A 221 -34.70 21.16 -1.77
C HIS A 221 -35.26 19.78 -2.18
N GLY A 222 -34.83 18.71 -1.49
CA GLY A 222 -35.31 17.35 -1.74
C GLY A 222 -34.78 16.69 -3.01
N VAL A 223 -33.72 17.22 -3.63
CA VAL A 223 -33.05 16.59 -4.77
C VAL A 223 -32.06 15.55 -4.25
N GLU A 224 -32.49 14.29 -4.32
CA GLU A 224 -31.71 13.14 -3.88
C GLU A 224 -30.98 12.44 -5.04
N ARG A 225 -30.10 11.50 -4.68
CA ARG A 225 -29.42 10.61 -5.63
C ARG A 225 -30.42 9.73 -6.37
N THR A 226 -30.14 9.47 -7.65
CA THR A 226 -30.87 8.44 -8.41
C THR A 226 -30.56 7.04 -7.87
N GLU A 227 -31.34 6.03 -8.28
CA GLU A 227 -31.08 4.63 -7.89
C GLU A 227 -29.69 4.16 -8.34
N GLU A 228 -29.26 4.53 -9.55
CA GLU A 228 -27.93 4.21 -10.07
C GLU A 228 -26.83 4.91 -9.26
N GLN A 229 -27.02 6.18 -8.93
CA GLN A 229 -26.08 6.92 -8.08
C GLN A 229 -26.00 6.34 -6.67
N ASN A 230 -27.12 5.88 -6.12
CA ASN A 230 -27.17 5.20 -4.83
C ASN A 230 -26.44 3.85 -4.88
N ALA A 231 -26.59 3.08 -5.95
CA ALA A 231 -25.84 1.83 -6.14
C ALA A 231 -24.33 2.07 -6.22
N LEU A 232 -23.90 3.07 -7.01
CA LEU A 232 -22.50 3.48 -7.12
C LEU A 232 -21.95 4.02 -5.80
N PHE A 233 -22.75 4.78 -5.04
CA PHE A 233 -22.35 5.25 -3.72
C PHE A 233 -22.11 4.10 -2.74
N LYS A 234 -23.04 3.14 -2.65
CA LYS A 234 -22.87 1.95 -1.80
C LYS A 234 -21.65 1.13 -2.21
N GLN A 235 -21.42 0.98 -3.51
CA GLN A 235 -20.23 0.33 -4.03
C GLN A 235 -18.95 1.08 -3.61
N GLY A 236 -18.96 2.41 -3.66
CA GLY A 236 -17.84 3.26 -3.22
C GLY A 236 -17.59 3.18 -1.72
N LEU A 237 -18.64 3.16 -0.89
CA LEU A 237 -18.49 2.93 0.55
C LEU A 237 -17.81 1.59 0.85
N GLY A 238 -18.08 0.57 0.04
CA GLY A 238 -17.46 -0.75 0.17
C GLY A 238 -15.94 -0.77 0.02
N CYS A 239 -15.32 0.25 -0.59
CA CYS A 239 -13.86 0.31 -0.77
C CYS A 239 -13.14 1.21 0.25
N LEU A 240 -13.85 1.90 1.15
CA LEU A 240 -13.22 2.81 2.12
C LEU A 240 -12.12 2.11 2.92
N GLY A 241 -12.41 0.92 3.45
CA GLY A 241 -11.41 0.20 4.22
C GLY A 241 -10.19 -0.22 3.38
N THR A 242 -10.34 -0.44 2.06
CA THR A 242 -9.19 -0.62 1.15
C THR A 242 -8.36 0.66 1.05
N LEU A 243 -9.00 1.82 0.88
CA LEU A 243 -8.31 3.12 0.79
C LEU A 243 -7.53 3.45 2.06
N TYR A 244 -8.18 3.34 3.21
CA TYR A 244 -7.59 3.70 4.49
C TYR A 244 -6.63 2.64 5.05
N SER A 245 -6.79 1.36 4.71
CA SER A 245 -5.89 0.28 5.17
C SER A 245 -4.76 -0.06 4.20
N ASN A 246 -4.76 0.45 2.96
CA ASN A 246 -3.64 0.21 2.05
C ASN A 246 -2.34 0.83 2.64
N PRO A 247 -1.25 0.07 2.74
CA PRO A 247 -0.03 0.53 3.43
C PRO A 247 0.74 1.62 2.67
N GLN A 248 0.42 1.89 1.41
CA GLN A 248 1.12 2.87 0.56
C GLN A 248 0.28 4.11 0.22
N ILE A 249 -1.02 4.11 0.54
CA ILE A 249 -1.88 5.29 0.36
C ILE A 249 -1.60 6.30 1.47
N PHE A 250 -1.40 7.57 1.12
CA PHE A 250 -1.37 8.64 2.11
C PHE A 250 -2.73 8.81 2.76
N VAL A 251 -2.79 8.95 4.09
CA VAL A 251 -4.00 9.39 4.79
C VAL A 251 -3.74 10.72 5.45
N LEU A 252 -4.51 11.71 5.00
CA LEU A 252 -4.47 13.08 5.48
C LEU A 252 -5.62 13.25 6.46
N ARG A 253 -5.32 13.56 7.73
CA ARG A 253 -6.32 13.66 8.80
C ARG A 253 -6.50 15.12 9.20
N LEU A 254 -7.73 15.61 9.15
CA LEU A 254 -8.08 16.94 9.66
C LEU A 254 -8.64 16.81 11.08
N THR A 255 -7.76 16.63 12.06
CA THR A 255 -8.17 16.35 13.45
C THR A 255 -8.64 17.59 14.22
N SER A 256 -8.25 18.78 13.76
CA SER A 256 -8.66 20.07 14.34
C SER A 256 -9.57 20.84 13.37
N PHE A 257 -10.42 21.70 13.93
CA PHE A 257 -11.20 22.63 13.12
C PHE A 257 -10.28 23.58 12.34
N PRO A 258 -10.71 24.05 11.16
CA PRO A 258 -10.03 25.14 10.48
C PRO A 258 -10.05 26.42 11.32
N ASP A 259 -9.03 27.24 11.16
CA ASP A 259 -8.89 28.49 11.90
C ASP A 259 -10.11 29.41 11.68
N GLY A 260 -10.62 30.03 12.76
CA GLY A 260 -11.83 30.84 12.72
C GLY A 260 -13.16 30.04 12.68
N HIS A 261 -13.10 28.72 12.90
CA HIS A 261 -14.28 27.90 13.19
C HIS A 261 -14.25 27.42 14.63
N ASN A 262 -15.05 28.03 15.51
CA ASN A 262 -15.31 27.47 16.83
C ASN A 262 -16.56 26.58 16.78
N ALA A 263 -16.61 25.57 17.65
CA ALA A 263 -17.82 24.74 17.84
C ALA A 263 -19.05 25.61 18.18
N GLU A 264 -18.83 26.74 18.84
CA GLU A 264 -19.85 27.72 19.27
C GLU A 264 -20.38 28.59 18.11
N ASP A 265 -19.60 28.73 17.02
CA ASP A 265 -19.97 29.55 15.85
C ASP A 265 -20.80 28.75 14.83
N GLN A 266 -21.09 27.48 15.11
CA GLN A 266 -21.82 26.60 14.22
C GLN A 266 -23.33 26.73 14.48
N ALA A 267 -24.11 26.76 13.39
CA ALA A 267 -25.57 26.92 13.46
C ALA A 267 -26.21 25.84 14.36
N GLU A 268 -27.35 26.16 14.96
CA GLU A 268 -28.11 25.22 15.79
C GLU A 268 -28.37 23.90 15.05
N GLY A 269 -27.96 22.76 15.64
CA GLY A 269 -28.03 21.44 15.01
C GLY A 269 -26.75 20.98 14.28
N THR A 270 -25.67 21.77 14.32
CA THR A 270 -24.37 21.34 13.78
C THR A 270 -23.70 20.32 14.70
N ASN A 271 -23.15 19.26 14.11
CA ASN A 271 -22.40 18.27 14.87
C ASN A 271 -21.07 18.88 15.32
N VAL A 272 -20.96 19.23 16.60
CA VAL A 272 -19.77 19.80 17.25
C VAL A 272 -18.79 18.74 17.77
N ALA A 273 -19.07 17.45 17.54
CA ALA A 273 -18.20 16.37 17.98
C ALA A 273 -16.79 16.53 17.41
N THR A 274 -15.78 16.30 18.25
CA THR A 274 -14.38 16.33 17.83
C THR A 274 -14.10 15.19 16.87
N TYR A 275 -12.96 15.25 16.17
CA TYR A 275 -12.57 14.23 15.19
C TYR A 275 -12.66 12.79 15.75
N PHE A 276 -12.17 12.55 16.96
CA PHE A 276 -12.13 11.21 17.56
C PHE A 276 -13.48 10.73 18.15
N ASP A 277 -14.47 11.62 18.22
CA ASP A 277 -15.83 11.31 18.69
C ASP A 277 -16.78 10.96 17.53
N ARG A 278 -16.28 11.04 16.28
CA ARG A 278 -17.03 10.69 15.07
C ARG A 278 -16.70 9.29 14.62
N GLY A 279 -17.74 8.49 14.34
CA GLY A 279 -17.61 7.08 14.00
C GLY A 279 -16.72 6.83 12.79
N TRP A 280 -16.98 7.50 11.67
CA TRP A 280 -16.18 7.36 10.46
C TRP A 280 -14.72 7.81 10.67
N CYS A 281 -14.49 9.00 11.23
CA CYS A 281 -13.14 9.50 11.52
C CYS A 281 -12.37 8.54 12.45
N PHE A 282 -13.03 8.01 13.48
CA PHE A 282 -12.45 7.00 14.37
C PHE A 282 -12.05 5.72 13.63
N CYS A 283 -12.90 5.21 12.74
CA CYS A 283 -12.60 4.01 11.95
C CYS A 283 -11.48 4.22 10.94
N GLU A 284 -11.55 5.32 10.19
CA GLU A 284 -10.51 5.70 9.21
C GLU A 284 -9.16 5.89 9.88
N ASN A 285 -9.15 6.57 11.04
CA ASN A 285 -7.96 6.72 11.86
C ASN A 285 -7.45 5.37 12.36
N SER A 286 -8.33 4.47 12.79
CA SER A 286 -7.95 3.14 13.29
C SER A 286 -7.36 2.26 12.18
N TRP A 287 -7.95 2.29 10.98
CA TRP A 287 -7.44 1.57 9.81
C TRP A 287 -6.10 2.14 9.33
N ALA A 288 -5.96 3.47 9.26
CA ALA A 288 -4.70 4.11 8.91
C ALA A 288 -3.62 3.82 9.95
N SER A 289 -3.97 3.90 11.24
CA SER A 289 -3.09 3.57 12.37
C SER A 289 -2.80 2.08 12.49
N LEU A 290 -3.41 1.23 11.67
CA LEU A 290 -3.16 -0.21 11.66
C LEU A 290 -2.12 -0.62 10.62
N THR A 291 -2.03 0.05 9.47
CA THR A 291 -1.16 -0.45 8.38
C THR A 291 -0.09 0.53 7.91
N LYS A 292 -0.23 1.83 8.19
CA LYS A 292 0.62 2.85 7.55
C LYS A 292 1.88 3.17 8.33
N ASP A 293 3.00 3.27 7.61
CA ASP A 293 4.16 4.02 8.10
C ASP A 293 3.74 5.42 8.56
N GLY A 294 4.35 5.95 9.62
CA GLY A 294 3.96 7.24 10.19
C GLY A 294 3.96 8.38 9.17
N ARG A 295 4.89 8.35 8.21
CA ARG A 295 5.02 9.36 7.14
C ARG A 295 3.86 9.32 6.13
N LEU A 296 3.10 8.22 6.09
CA LEU A 296 1.92 8.07 5.25
C LEU A 296 0.61 8.38 6.00
N SER A 297 0.66 8.76 7.28
CA SER A 297 -0.52 9.19 8.04
C SER A 297 -0.29 10.55 8.69
N LEU A 298 -0.63 11.61 7.96
CA LEU A 298 -0.33 12.99 8.35
C LEU A 298 -1.51 13.63 9.06
N ASP A 299 -1.29 14.13 10.27
CA ASP A 299 -2.26 14.95 11.00
C ASP A 299 -2.17 16.42 10.57
N LEU A 300 -2.93 16.76 9.53
CA LEU A 300 -2.99 18.14 9.03
C LEU A 300 -3.61 19.11 10.05
N GLY A 301 -4.28 18.60 11.10
CA GLY A 301 -4.77 19.42 12.21
C GLY A 301 -3.66 20.09 13.02
N LYS A 302 -2.40 19.62 12.87
CA LYS A 302 -1.21 20.16 13.53
C LYS A 302 -0.44 21.18 12.70
N MET A 303 -0.83 21.38 11.44
CA MET A 303 -0.20 22.38 10.58
C MET A 303 -0.33 23.77 11.18
N ARG A 304 0.77 24.52 11.16
CA ARG A 304 0.83 25.93 11.54
C ARG A 304 0.06 26.78 10.54
N ASP A 305 -0.70 27.73 11.06
CA ASP A 305 -1.48 28.66 10.25
C ASP A 305 -0.58 29.63 9.48
N GLY A 306 -0.95 29.93 8.23
CA GLY A 306 -0.22 30.84 7.34
C GLY A 306 1.20 30.39 6.94
N VAL A 307 1.64 29.20 7.36
CA VAL A 307 2.98 28.67 7.06
C VAL A 307 2.92 27.77 5.82
N GLU A 308 3.81 28.03 4.88
CA GLU A 308 4.10 27.12 3.76
C GLU A 308 5.01 25.99 4.23
N TYR A 309 4.80 24.81 3.67
CA TYR A 309 5.49 23.59 4.08
C TYR A 309 6.29 23.01 2.92
N ASP A 310 7.46 22.46 3.25
CA ASP A 310 8.11 21.42 2.45
C ASP A 310 7.78 20.04 3.04
N TRP A 311 8.24 18.97 2.40
CA TRP A 311 7.95 17.61 2.87
C TRP A 311 8.45 17.37 4.30
N GLY A 312 9.70 17.73 4.60
CA GLY A 312 10.33 17.46 5.89
C GLY A 312 9.60 18.16 7.04
N SER A 313 9.38 19.48 6.89
CA SER A 313 8.62 20.26 7.88
C SER A 313 7.17 19.81 8.02
N LEU A 314 6.53 19.33 6.93
CA LEU A 314 5.17 18.80 7.00
C LEU A 314 5.15 17.52 7.81
N THR A 315 6.06 16.59 7.52
CA THR A 315 6.13 15.32 8.25
C THR A 315 6.49 15.53 9.71
N ASP A 316 7.43 16.42 10.02
CA ASP A 316 7.83 16.68 11.39
C ASP A 316 6.64 17.15 12.22
N ASP A 317 5.95 18.22 11.78
CA ASP A 317 4.81 18.76 12.53
C ASP A 317 3.60 17.80 12.54
N CYS A 318 3.29 17.15 11.41
CA CYS A 318 2.07 16.35 11.26
C CYS A 318 2.20 14.92 11.80
N THR A 319 3.39 14.48 12.22
CA THR A 319 3.60 13.17 12.86
C THR A 319 4.00 13.26 14.34
N GLN A 320 4.52 14.42 14.80
CA GLN A 320 4.84 14.70 16.20
C GLN A 320 3.63 14.50 17.13
N ASP A 321 3.84 13.94 18.33
CA ASP A 321 2.88 13.83 19.47
C ASP A 321 1.48 13.26 19.16
N GLY A 322 1.25 12.80 17.93
CA GLY A 322 0.00 12.24 17.44
C GLY A 322 0.12 10.73 17.25
N GLY A 323 1.07 10.14 17.96
CA GLY A 323 1.60 8.80 17.76
C GLY A 323 0.52 7.80 17.40
N ARG A 324 0.81 7.00 16.37
CA ARG A 324 0.01 5.84 15.99
C ARG A 324 -0.23 5.02 17.25
N ARG A 325 -1.48 4.93 17.69
CA ARG A 325 -1.82 4.11 18.87
C ARG A 325 -1.71 2.64 18.51
N PRO A 326 -1.40 1.77 19.48
CA PRO A 326 -1.55 0.34 19.26
C PRO A 326 -2.97 0.04 18.82
N PRO A 327 -3.14 -0.96 17.95
CA PRO A 327 -4.47 -1.35 17.53
C PRO A 327 -5.30 -1.83 18.71
N LEU A 328 -6.60 -1.61 18.61
CA LEU A 328 -7.57 -2.10 19.58
C LEU A 328 -7.89 -3.58 19.30
N LEU A 329 -8.32 -4.29 20.34
CA LEU A 329 -9.00 -5.56 20.16
C LEU A 329 -10.29 -5.36 19.35
N PRO A 330 -10.72 -6.33 18.52
CA PRO A 330 -11.97 -6.22 17.78
C PRO A 330 -13.20 -5.90 18.66
N SER A 331 -13.25 -6.49 19.86
CA SER A 331 -14.30 -6.20 20.83
C SER A 331 -14.19 -4.80 21.43
N ALA A 332 -12.97 -4.31 21.69
CA ALA A 332 -12.73 -2.97 22.20
C ALA A 332 -13.03 -1.90 21.14
N PHE A 333 -12.62 -2.14 19.89
CA PHE A 333 -12.97 -1.30 18.76
C PHE A 333 -14.48 -1.21 18.58
N ALA A 334 -15.18 -2.36 18.62
CA ALA A 334 -16.64 -2.38 18.53
C ALA A 334 -17.30 -1.61 19.68
N ALA A 335 -16.82 -1.80 20.92
CA ALA A 335 -17.33 -1.07 22.09
C ALA A 335 -17.10 0.44 22.00
N GLU A 336 -15.93 0.88 21.54
CA GLU A 336 -15.66 2.30 21.29
C GLU A 336 -16.55 2.84 20.19
N LEU A 337 -16.77 2.08 19.11
CA LEU A 337 -17.60 2.49 17.98
C LEU A 337 -19.06 2.76 18.39
N GLU A 338 -19.60 2.00 19.36
CA GLU A 338 -20.95 2.25 19.91
C GLU A 338 -21.08 3.62 20.61
N SER A 339 -19.98 4.15 21.14
CA SER A 339 -19.98 5.47 21.79
C SER A 339 -19.87 6.63 20.80
N LYS A 340 -19.55 6.36 19.53
CA LYS A 340 -19.26 7.42 18.55
C LYS A 340 -20.52 7.94 17.88
N SER A 341 -20.46 9.21 17.50
CA SER A 341 -21.52 9.88 16.74
C SER A 341 -21.41 9.55 15.25
N PHE A 342 -22.54 9.18 14.63
CA PHE A 342 -22.67 9.02 13.18
C PHE A 342 -23.68 10.04 12.66
N THR A 343 -23.33 10.76 11.60
CA THR A 343 -24.14 11.86 11.06
C THR A 343 -25.49 11.38 10.50
N ASN A 344 -25.64 10.10 10.14
CA ASN A 344 -26.89 9.56 9.56
C ASN A 344 -27.56 8.41 10.33
N GLY A 345 -27.10 8.04 11.53
CA GLY A 345 -27.82 7.17 12.48
C GLY A 345 -28.26 5.75 12.05
N LYS A 346 -28.09 5.37 10.77
CA LYS A 346 -28.51 4.10 10.16
C LYS A 346 -27.43 3.43 9.32
N ASP A 347 -26.21 3.94 9.33
CA ASP A 347 -25.15 3.45 8.45
C ASP A 347 -24.67 2.04 8.86
N ASP A 348 -24.37 1.21 7.86
CA ASP A 348 -23.67 -0.06 8.03
C ASP A 348 -22.36 0.21 8.75
N LYS A 349 -22.27 -0.17 10.03
CA LYS A 349 -21.09 0.11 10.85
C LYS A 349 -19.85 -0.46 10.16
N PRO A 350 -18.79 0.34 9.99
CA PRO A 350 -17.55 -0.13 9.39
C PRO A 350 -16.93 -1.27 10.20
N LEU A 351 -16.50 -2.31 9.50
CA LEU A 351 -15.85 -3.48 10.10
C LEU A 351 -14.34 -3.27 10.23
N GLU A 352 -13.75 -3.82 11.28
CA GLU A 352 -12.31 -3.85 11.46
C GLU A 352 -11.61 -4.70 10.37
N GLN A 353 -10.40 -4.29 9.94
CA GLN A 353 -9.68 -4.91 8.83
C GLN A 353 -8.48 -5.78 9.25
N PHE A 354 -8.28 -6.03 10.55
CA PHE A 354 -7.09 -6.71 11.10
C PHE A 354 -6.79 -8.08 10.46
N GLY A 355 -7.83 -8.84 10.09
CA GLY A 355 -7.69 -10.18 9.51
C GLY A 355 -7.01 -10.25 8.13
N LYS A 356 -6.82 -9.11 7.45
CA LYS A 356 -6.17 -9.04 6.13
C LYS A 356 -4.70 -8.66 6.18
N VAL A 357 -4.21 -8.19 7.33
CA VAL A 357 -2.87 -7.61 7.46
C VAL A 357 -1.78 -8.69 7.36
N THR A 358 -0.76 -8.43 6.54
CA THR A 358 0.42 -9.29 6.38
C THR A 358 1.69 -8.64 6.93
N VAL A 359 1.78 -7.31 6.93
CA VAL A 359 2.95 -6.57 7.41
C VAL A 359 2.50 -5.44 8.32
N LEU A 360 3.12 -5.34 9.49
CA LEU A 360 2.92 -4.28 10.46
C LEU A 360 4.25 -3.56 10.73
N ILE A 361 4.28 -2.26 10.45
CA ILE A 361 5.45 -1.41 10.65
C ILE A 361 5.13 -0.38 11.73
N TYR A 362 5.71 -0.56 12.91
CA TYR A 362 5.53 0.25 14.11
C TYR A 362 6.89 0.75 14.63
N GLY A 363 7.75 1.21 13.73
CA GLY A 363 9.06 1.76 14.11
C GLY A 363 9.00 3.24 14.47
N ASP A 364 9.85 3.67 15.41
CA ASP A 364 10.05 5.08 15.79
C ASP A 364 8.75 5.81 16.22
N LEU A 365 7.93 5.13 17.03
CA LEU A 365 6.67 5.65 17.54
C LEU A 365 6.76 6.11 19.00
N GLY A 366 7.92 5.96 19.63
CA GLY A 366 8.12 6.23 21.06
C GLY A 366 7.36 5.26 21.97
N TRP A 367 6.90 4.11 21.46
CA TRP A 367 6.12 3.14 22.24
C TRP A 367 6.93 2.55 23.39
N GLY A 368 6.33 2.45 24.57
CA GLY A 368 6.88 1.75 25.73
C GLY A 368 6.23 0.39 25.94
N ASP A 369 6.40 -0.14 27.15
CA ASP A 369 5.88 -1.46 27.53
C ASP A 369 4.35 -1.54 27.48
N ALA A 370 3.66 -0.45 27.82
CA ALA A 370 2.19 -0.39 27.83
C ALA A 370 1.61 -0.54 26.42
N GLU A 371 2.18 0.16 25.45
CA GLU A 371 1.73 0.11 24.07
C GLU A 371 1.94 -1.27 23.44
N VAL A 372 3.09 -1.90 23.72
CA VAL A 372 3.37 -3.25 23.24
C VAL A 372 2.50 -4.29 23.95
N ALA A 373 2.17 -4.11 25.23
CA ALA A 373 1.25 -5.00 25.92
C ALA A 373 -0.14 -4.97 25.26
N GLN A 374 -0.63 -3.79 24.87
CA GLN A 374 -1.89 -3.67 24.13
C GLN A 374 -1.82 -4.38 22.77
N LEU A 375 -0.74 -4.18 22.00
CA LEU A 375 -0.54 -4.92 20.75
C LEU A 375 -0.50 -6.44 20.99
N ALA A 376 0.18 -6.88 22.05
CA ALA A 376 0.30 -8.29 22.40
C ALA A 376 -1.07 -8.92 22.70
N GLU A 377 -1.97 -8.21 23.37
CA GLU A 377 -3.35 -8.67 23.57
C GLU A 377 -4.08 -8.92 22.25
N VAL A 378 -3.93 -8.00 21.28
CA VAL A 378 -4.52 -8.14 19.94
C VAL A 378 -3.94 -9.35 19.18
N LEU A 379 -2.63 -9.56 19.25
CA LEU A 379 -2.00 -10.72 18.65
C LEU A 379 -2.49 -12.02 19.32
N ALA A 380 -2.56 -12.03 20.66
CA ALA A 380 -3.03 -13.16 21.44
C ALA A 380 -4.50 -13.49 21.19
N SER A 381 -5.33 -12.53 20.75
CA SER A 381 -6.73 -12.80 20.40
C SER A 381 -6.89 -13.57 19.08
N GLY A 382 -5.81 -13.73 18.30
CA GLY A 382 -5.86 -14.35 16.97
C GLY A 382 -6.43 -13.42 15.90
N ALA A 383 -6.49 -12.10 16.14
CA ALA A 383 -7.02 -11.13 15.18
C ALA A 383 -6.14 -11.02 13.91
N ALA A 384 -4.87 -11.42 13.98
CA ALA A 384 -3.86 -11.34 12.90
C ALA A 384 -3.46 -12.71 12.31
N PRO A 385 -4.39 -13.52 11.74
CA PRO A 385 -4.07 -14.85 11.23
C PRO A 385 -3.17 -14.83 9.98
N ARG A 386 -3.02 -13.67 9.34
CA ARG A 386 -2.24 -13.49 8.10
C ARG A 386 -0.93 -12.72 8.31
N LEU A 387 -0.63 -12.29 9.53
CA LEU A 387 0.56 -11.49 9.80
C LEU A 387 1.83 -12.32 9.54
N GLU A 388 2.68 -11.81 8.66
CA GLU A 388 3.96 -12.40 8.25
C GLU A 388 5.14 -11.61 8.81
N LYS A 389 5.03 -10.29 8.92
CA LYS A 389 6.13 -9.42 9.39
C LYS A 389 5.65 -8.40 10.41
N LEU A 390 6.34 -8.31 11.53
CA LEU A 390 6.10 -7.32 12.58
C LEU A 390 7.41 -6.57 12.88
N TRP A 391 7.43 -5.27 12.63
CA TRP A 391 8.57 -4.39 12.91
C TRP A 391 8.23 -3.39 14.01
N LEU A 392 8.98 -3.41 15.11
CA LEU A 392 8.78 -2.60 16.31
C LEU A 392 10.07 -1.81 16.65
N ASN A 393 10.82 -1.43 15.62
CA ASN A 393 12.17 -0.91 15.76
C ASN A 393 12.20 0.50 16.37
N TYR A 394 13.30 0.85 17.05
CA TYR A 394 13.55 2.20 17.57
C TYR A 394 12.42 2.74 18.47
N ASN A 395 11.86 1.88 19.32
CA ASN A 395 10.92 2.26 20.36
C ASN A 395 11.59 2.24 21.74
N GLN A 396 10.81 2.38 22.80
CA GLN A 396 11.26 2.38 24.19
C GLN A 396 10.84 1.10 24.93
N ILE A 397 10.74 -0.02 24.20
CA ILE A 397 10.26 -1.31 24.71
C ILE A 397 11.30 -1.91 25.64
N GLY A 398 10.93 -2.16 26.89
CA GLY A 398 11.73 -2.82 27.90
C GLY A 398 11.40 -4.30 28.07
N ASP A 399 11.89 -4.89 29.16
CA ASP A 399 11.66 -6.31 29.46
C ASP A 399 10.18 -6.65 29.66
N GLU A 400 9.38 -5.77 30.25
CA GLU A 400 7.97 -6.04 30.51
C GLU A 400 7.13 -6.06 29.23
N GLY A 401 7.36 -5.13 28.31
CA GLY A 401 6.74 -5.14 26.98
C GLY A 401 7.17 -6.37 26.17
N CYS A 402 8.44 -6.73 26.27
CA CYS A 402 8.98 -7.94 25.64
C CYS A 402 8.34 -9.23 26.21
N LYS A 403 8.12 -9.30 27.53
CA LYS A 403 7.41 -10.42 28.18
C LYS A 403 5.96 -10.51 27.72
N ALA A 404 5.25 -9.39 27.61
CA ALA A 404 3.88 -9.36 27.09
C ALA A 404 3.82 -9.90 25.65
N LEU A 405 4.73 -9.43 24.78
CA LEU A 405 4.84 -9.93 23.42
C LEU A 405 5.17 -11.42 23.38
N ALA A 406 6.11 -11.89 24.20
CA ALA A 406 6.46 -13.30 24.32
C ALA A 406 5.26 -14.16 24.75
N ALA A 407 4.46 -13.69 25.72
CA ALA A 407 3.24 -14.38 26.15
C ALA A 407 2.22 -14.52 25.00
N ALA A 408 2.07 -13.49 24.16
CA ALA A 408 1.22 -13.55 22.98
C ALA A 408 1.76 -14.53 21.92
N LEU A 409 3.06 -14.52 21.64
CA LEU A 409 3.71 -15.46 20.72
C LEU A 409 3.60 -16.92 21.21
N GLY A 410 3.70 -17.13 22.53
CA GLY A 410 3.61 -18.43 23.19
C GLY A 410 2.18 -19.00 23.29
N LYS A 411 1.18 -18.27 22.79
CA LYS A 411 -0.19 -18.74 22.66
C LYS A 411 -0.38 -19.44 21.31
N GLU A 412 -0.84 -20.68 21.37
CA GLU A 412 -1.07 -21.51 20.18
C GLU A 412 -2.08 -20.83 19.24
N GLY A 413 -1.74 -20.77 17.94
CA GLY A 413 -2.60 -20.19 16.92
C GLY A 413 -2.73 -18.65 16.91
N ALA A 414 -2.03 -17.93 17.79
CA ALA A 414 -2.10 -16.46 17.84
C ALA A 414 -1.56 -15.79 16.56
N VAL A 415 -0.36 -16.21 16.12
CA VAL A 415 0.31 -15.68 14.94
C VAL A 415 0.87 -16.82 14.05
N PRO A 416 -0.01 -17.59 13.37
CA PRO A 416 0.37 -18.83 12.70
C PRO A 416 1.27 -18.63 11.47
N ARG A 417 1.36 -17.40 10.96
CA ARG A 417 2.12 -17.06 9.74
C ARG A 417 3.28 -16.11 9.96
N LEU A 418 3.56 -15.71 11.20
CA LEU A 418 4.63 -14.74 11.46
C LEU A 418 5.99 -15.35 11.11
N GLU A 419 6.69 -14.74 10.17
CA GLU A 419 8.00 -15.14 9.64
C GLU A 419 9.11 -14.26 10.18
N THR A 420 8.84 -12.97 10.37
CA THR A 420 9.83 -11.99 10.83
C THR A 420 9.31 -11.15 11.98
N LEU A 421 10.07 -11.10 13.07
CA LEU A 421 9.90 -10.17 14.16
C LEU A 421 11.14 -9.28 14.28
N SER A 422 10.97 -7.96 14.25
CA SER A 422 12.05 -7.00 14.40
C SER A 422 11.81 -6.12 15.62
N LEU A 423 12.75 -6.13 16.56
CA LEU A 423 12.75 -5.40 17.82
C LEU A 423 14.02 -4.55 17.97
N VAL A 424 14.61 -4.13 16.84
CA VAL A 424 15.88 -3.40 16.79
C VAL A 424 15.80 -2.08 17.55
N GLY A 425 16.85 -1.69 18.27
CA GLY A 425 16.98 -0.36 18.88
C GLY A 425 15.98 -0.09 20.00
N ASN A 426 15.70 -1.10 20.83
CA ASN A 426 14.82 -0.99 22.00
C ASN A 426 15.63 -1.07 23.31
N LYS A 427 14.95 -1.21 24.45
CA LYS A 427 15.53 -1.31 25.81
C LYS A 427 15.38 -2.71 26.40
N ILE A 428 15.33 -3.75 25.57
CA ILE A 428 15.16 -5.14 26.00
C ILE A 428 16.46 -5.65 26.62
N GLY A 429 16.38 -6.28 27.79
CA GLY A 429 17.49 -6.91 28.49
C GLY A 429 17.35 -8.43 28.58
N ASP A 430 18.10 -9.03 29.51
CA ASP A 430 18.18 -10.49 29.65
C ASP A 430 16.84 -11.15 29.97
N GLU A 431 16.01 -10.51 30.79
CA GLU A 431 14.73 -11.07 31.21
C GLU A 431 13.71 -11.09 30.06
N GLY A 432 13.71 -10.07 29.20
CA GLY A 432 12.91 -10.07 27.97
C GLY A 432 13.35 -11.16 27.00
N CYS A 433 14.66 -11.33 26.81
CA CYS A 433 15.22 -12.39 25.96
C CYS A 433 14.89 -13.80 26.47
N LYS A 434 14.98 -14.04 27.78
CA LYS A 434 14.57 -15.31 28.39
C LYS A 434 13.09 -15.63 28.13
N ALA A 435 12.22 -14.62 28.25
CA ALA A 435 10.80 -14.79 27.97
C ALA A 435 10.54 -15.13 26.49
N LEU A 436 11.20 -14.42 25.56
CA LEU A 436 11.10 -14.72 24.12
C LEU A 436 11.58 -16.14 23.80
N ALA A 437 12.74 -16.55 24.34
CA ALA A 437 13.29 -17.88 24.13
C ALA A 437 12.35 -18.98 24.65
N ALA A 438 11.75 -18.78 25.83
CA ALA A 438 10.79 -19.70 26.41
C ALA A 438 9.49 -19.79 25.57
N ALA A 439 9.00 -18.66 25.06
CA ALA A 439 7.81 -18.62 24.23
C ALA A 439 8.03 -19.33 22.89
N ILE A 440 9.10 -19.00 22.16
CA ILE A 440 9.38 -19.56 20.82
C ILE A 440 9.78 -21.05 20.89
N GLY A 441 10.40 -21.48 21.99
CA GLY A 441 10.76 -22.87 22.24
C GLY A 441 9.58 -23.79 22.60
N LYS A 442 8.38 -23.23 22.81
CA LYS A 442 7.17 -24.02 23.09
C LYS A 442 6.60 -24.60 21.79
N GLU A 443 6.36 -25.91 21.77
CA GLU A 443 5.79 -26.63 20.63
C GLU A 443 4.43 -26.02 20.21
N GLY A 444 4.19 -25.92 18.89
CA GLY A 444 2.95 -25.38 18.32
C GLY A 444 2.83 -23.84 18.33
N THR A 445 3.80 -23.12 18.87
CA THR A 445 3.78 -21.65 18.93
C THR A 445 4.65 -21.02 17.84
N ALA A 446 4.21 -19.89 17.28
CA ALA A 446 4.88 -19.17 16.18
C ALA A 446 5.57 -20.11 15.16
N PRO A 447 4.81 -21.01 14.50
CA PRO A 447 5.39 -22.15 13.77
C PRO A 447 6.18 -21.75 12.53
N ARG A 448 6.04 -20.50 12.05
CA ARG A 448 6.74 -20.00 10.85
C ARG A 448 7.81 -18.95 11.15
N LEU A 449 8.09 -18.65 12.42
CA LEU A 449 9.05 -17.60 12.76
C LEU A 449 10.44 -18.05 12.34
N GLU A 450 11.00 -17.37 11.33
CA GLU A 450 12.30 -17.68 10.74
C GLU A 450 13.35 -16.65 11.14
N THR A 451 12.96 -15.40 11.41
CA THR A 451 13.90 -14.30 11.67
C THR A 451 13.49 -13.45 12.86
N LEU A 452 14.43 -13.23 13.78
CA LEU A 452 14.31 -12.36 14.94
C LEU A 452 15.47 -11.34 14.94
N TYR A 453 15.14 -10.05 14.85
CA TYR A 453 16.12 -8.96 14.93
C TYR A 453 16.09 -8.32 16.32
N LEU A 454 17.24 -8.26 16.99
CA LEU A 454 17.39 -7.75 18.36
C LEU A 454 18.56 -6.76 18.49
N GLU A 455 19.14 -6.30 17.39
CA GLU A 455 20.26 -5.35 17.39
C GLU A 455 19.92 -4.08 18.19
N GLY A 456 20.91 -3.46 18.84
CA GLY A 456 20.71 -2.18 19.54
C GLY A 456 19.86 -2.25 20.82
N ASN A 457 19.71 -3.44 21.41
CA ASN A 457 19.09 -3.66 22.73
C ASN A 457 20.15 -3.74 23.86
N GLN A 458 19.70 -3.91 25.11
CA GLN A 458 20.53 -3.98 26.33
C GLN A 458 20.75 -5.42 26.80
N ILE A 459 21.02 -6.32 25.86
CA ILE A 459 21.12 -7.77 26.11
C ILE A 459 22.52 -8.10 26.66
N GLY A 460 22.55 -8.78 27.81
CA GLY A 460 23.74 -9.31 28.45
C GLY A 460 23.98 -10.79 28.13
N GLU A 461 24.97 -11.38 28.80
CA GLU A 461 25.41 -12.76 28.54
C GLU A 461 24.28 -13.79 28.78
N GLU A 462 23.48 -13.59 29.82
CA GLU A 462 22.41 -14.53 30.18
C GLU A 462 21.25 -14.50 29.18
N GLY A 463 20.94 -13.33 28.60
CA GLY A 463 19.96 -13.20 27.52
C GLY A 463 20.43 -13.91 26.24
N CYS A 464 21.70 -13.73 25.88
CA CYS A 464 22.29 -14.43 24.74
C CYS A 464 22.31 -15.96 24.92
N LYS A 465 22.67 -16.45 26.11
CA LYS A 465 22.60 -17.89 26.44
C LYS A 465 21.19 -18.45 26.29
N ALA A 466 20.17 -17.71 26.72
CA ALA A 466 18.77 -18.11 26.58
C ALA A 466 18.35 -18.24 25.11
N LEU A 467 18.73 -17.28 24.26
CA LEU A 467 18.44 -17.30 22.82
C LEU A 467 19.26 -18.35 22.06
N ALA A 468 20.41 -18.76 22.58
CA ALA A 468 21.25 -19.81 21.99
C ALA A 468 20.84 -21.25 22.44
N ALA A 469 19.82 -21.38 23.30
CA ALA A 469 19.42 -22.66 23.85
C ALA A 469 18.90 -23.64 22.77
N PRO A 470 19.21 -24.95 22.87
CA PRO A 470 18.84 -25.95 21.85
C PRO A 470 17.34 -26.07 21.59
N SER A 471 16.51 -25.67 22.55
CA SER A 471 15.05 -25.60 22.45
C SER A 471 14.55 -24.72 21.30
N LEU A 472 15.39 -23.85 20.73
CA LEU A 472 15.08 -23.03 19.55
C LEU A 472 15.53 -23.68 18.23
N LYS A 473 16.42 -24.68 18.27
CA LYS A 473 16.99 -25.37 17.09
C LYS A 473 16.33 -26.72 16.80
N ALA A 474 15.82 -27.40 17.82
CA ALA A 474 15.27 -28.74 17.70
C ALA A 474 13.74 -28.68 17.53
N ARG A 475 13.27 -28.33 16.33
CA ARG A 475 11.92 -28.69 15.86
C ARG A 475 11.98 -29.98 15.03
N ASP A 476 12.70 -30.98 15.54
CA ASP A 476 12.64 -32.34 15.01
C ASP A 476 11.37 -33.01 15.56
N GLU A 477 10.37 -33.17 14.70
CA GLU A 477 9.17 -33.95 15.02
C GLU A 477 9.57 -35.42 15.30
N PRO A 478 9.19 -36.02 16.45
CA PRO A 478 9.61 -37.37 16.78
C PRO A 478 8.93 -38.42 15.90
N LEU A 479 9.72 -39.39 15.44
CA LEU A 479 9.31 -40.53 14.62
C LEU A 479 8.15 -41.31 15.28
N ALA A 480 6.90 -41.02 14.93
CA ALA A 480 5.77 -41.84 15.32
C ALA A 480 5.93 -43.24 14.73
N ALA A 481 5.87 -44.24 15.61
CA ALA A 481 6.12 -45.65 15.34
C ALA A 481 5.35 -46.17 14.10
N ARG A 482 6.08 -46.70 13.12
CA ARG A 482 5.49 -47.44 11.99
C ARG A 482 4.86 -48.75 12.48
N PRO A 483 3.64 -49.12 12.05
CA PRO A 483 3.17 -50.49 12.18
C PRO A 483 3.98 -51.42 11.25
N SER A 484 4.19 -52.66 11.67
CA SER A 484 5.01 -53.67 10.98
C SER A 484 4.57 -53.95 9.53
N PRO A 485 5.51 -54.22 8.59
CA PRO A 485 5.21 -54.40 7.17
C PRO A 485 4.69 -55.81 6.90
N ALA A 486 3.41 -56.05 7.16
CA ALA A 486 2.72 -57.25 6.73
C ALA A 486 1.25 -56.96 6.44
N GLN A 487 0.98 -56.08 5.47
CA GLN A 487 -0.24 -56.09 4.65
C GLN A 487 -0.21 -54.96 3.61
N CYS A 488 -0.78 -55.26 2.44
CA CYS A 488 -1.13 -54.36 1.33
C CYS A 488 -0.03 -53.97 0.32
N SER A 489 0.21 -54.95 -0.54
CA SER A 489 0.38 -54.82 -2.00
C SER A 489 -0.48 -53.72 -2.66
N SER A 490 0.08 -53.10 -3.70
CA SER A 490 -0.55 -52.37 -4.81
C SER A 490 -0.96 -50.90 -4.61
N ARG A 491 0.02 -50.00 -4.64
CA ARG A 491 0.06 -48.75 -5.45
C ARG A 491 1.32 -47.96 -5.06
N LEU A 492 2.21 -47.71 -6.02
CA LEU A 492 3.24 -46.68 -5.89
C LEU A 492 2.53 -45.31 -5.93
N PRO A 493 2.68 -44.43 -4.92
CA PRO A 493 2.33 -43.03 -5.09
C PRO A 493 3.31 -42.40 -6.08
N SER A 494 2.77 -41.57 -6.97
CA SER A 494 3.56 -40.71 -7.86
C SER A 494 4.46 -39.77 -7.05
N ARG A 495 5.56 -39.34 -7.68
CA ARG A 495 6.65 -38.49 -7.16
C ARG A 495 6.25 -37.04 -6.77
N ALA A 496 5.04 -36.82 -6.25
CA ALA A 496 4.50 -35.52 -5.86
C ALA A 496 4.31 -35.33 -4.35
N ASP A 497 4.44 -36.39 -3.53
CA ASP A 497 4.26 -36.30 -2.07
C ASP A 497 5.52 -36.74 -1.32
N ALA A 498 6.59 -35.93 -1.42
CA ALA A 498 7.73 -36.04 -0.50
C ALA A 498 7.56 -34.96 0.58
N PRO A 499 7.49 -35.31 1.89
CA PRO A 499 7.53 -34.30 2.94
C PRO A 499 8.92 -33.67 2.93
N VAL A 500 8.99 -32.40 2.56
CA VAL A 500 10.21 -31.60 2.68
C VAL A 500 10.42 -31.36 4.18
N LEU A 501 11.23 -32.22 4.81
CA LEU A 501 11.80 -31.97 6.13
C LEU A 501 12.64 -30.69 6.05
N ARG A 502 12.09 -29.55 6.46
CA ARG A 502 12.83 -28.29 6.65
C ARG A 502 13.21 -28.22 8.13
N ALA A 503 14.49 -28.38 8.42
CA ALA A 503 15.05 -27.93 9.70
C ALA A 503 14.77 -26.42 9.82
N GLN A 504 13.93 -26.02 10.77
CA GLN A 504 13.67 -24.61 11.05
C GLN A 504 14.81 -24.07 11.91
N MET A 505 15.76 -23.35 11.29
CA MET A 505 16.73 -22.54 12.01
C MET A 505 16.15 -21.13 12.18
N LEU A 506 15.78 -20.78 13.41
CA LEU A 506 15.52 -19.38 13.76
C LEU A 506 16.83 -18.60 13.63
N ARG A 507 16.90 -17.67 12.69
CA ARG A 507 18.02 -16.74 12.58
C ARG A 507 17.78 -15.58 13.55
N VAL A 508 18.63 -15.49 14.57
CA VAL A 508 18.68 -14.33 15.48
C VAL A 508 19.81 -13.43 15.00
N VAL A 509 19.48 -12.26 14.46
CA VAL A 509 20.48 -11.31 13.96
C VAL A 509 20.78 -10.30 15.07
N GLY A 510 22.06 -10.16 15.42
CA GLY A 510 22.54 -9.39 16.56
C GLY A 510 24.01 -8.97 16.41
N TRP A 511 24.26 -7.67 16.61
CA TRP A 511 25.51 -6.96 16.98
C TRP A 511 26.44 -6.30 15.95
N GLU A 512 26.66 -4.99 16.19
CA GLU A 512 27.99 -4.38 16.35
C GLU A 512 27.92 -3.25 17.40
N ASN A 513 28.46 -3.50 18.60
CA ASN A 513 29.16 -2.56 19.51
C ASN A 513 29.05 -3.05 20.97
N LYS A 514 30.14 -3.67 21.44
CA LYS A 514 30.36 -4.36 22.74
C LYS A 514 29.95 -5.83 22.80
N VAL A 515 30.55 -6.67 21.96
CA VAL A 515 30.65 -8.11 22.22
C VAL A 515 31.93 -8.36 22.99
N GLN A 516 31.81 -8.92 24.20
CA GLN A 516 32.94 -9.58 24.84
C GLN A 516 33.29 -10.84 24.02
N PRO A 517 34.57 -11.13 23.75
CA PRO A 517 35.04 -12.19 22.84
C PRO A 517 34.43 -13.60 23.05
N GLU A 518 33.85 -13.84 24.22
CA GLU A 518 33.29 -15.11 24.66
C GLU A 518 32.00 -15.49 23.94
N LEU A 519 31.17 -14.54 23.47
CA LEU A 519 29.91 -14.89 22.79
C LEU A 519 30.10 -15.35 21.34
N ALA A 520 31.08 -14.78 20.63
CA ALA A 520 31.43 -15.22 19.28
C ALA A 520 31.83 -16.71 19.28
N ALA A 521 32.60 -17.12 20.29
CA ALA A 521 33.00 -18.52 20.47
C ALA A 521 31.80 -19.46 20.74
N VAL A 522 30.82 -19.05 21.55
CA VAL A 522 29.64 -19.87 21.87
C VAL A 522 28.68 -20.01 20.68
N CYS A 523 28.52 -18.96 19.87
CA CYS A 523 27.68 -19.01 18.67
C CYS A 523 28.32 -19.85 17.56
N GLU A 524 29.64 -19.72 17.35
CA GLU A 524 30.40 -20.49 16.37
C GLU A 524 30.48 -21.99 16.75
N GLU A 525 30.70 -22.31 18.03
CA GLU A 525 30.70 -23.70 18.54
C GLU A 525 29.35 -24.41 18.35
N ARG A 526 28.25 -23.64 18.27
CA ARG A 526 26.89 -24.18 18.20
C ARG A 526 26.25 -24.07 16.83
N GLY A 527 26.93 -23.56 15.80
CA GLY A 527 26.39 -23.42 14.45
C GLY A 527 25.24 -22.41 14.35
N ILE A 528 25.31 -21.33 15.12
CA ILE A 528 24.43 -20.15 14.95
C ILE A 528 25.13 -19.22 13.96
N ASP A 529 24.47 -18.92 12.85
CA ASP A 529 24.95 -17.94 11.86
C ASP A 529 24.82 -16.54 12.51
N VAL A 530 25.96 -15.96 12.91
CA VAL A 530 26.09 -14.63 13.54
C VAL A 530 26.04 -13.55 12.48
#